data_AF-A0A1H8X9H3-F1
#
_entry.id   AF-A0A1H8X9H3-F1
#
_cell.length_a   1.000
_cell.length_b   1.000
_cell.length_c   1.000
_cell.angle_alpha   90.00
_cell.angle_beta   90.00
_cell.angle_gamma   90.00
#
_symmetry.space_group_name_H-M   'P 1'
#
loop_
_entity.id
_entity.type
_entity.pdbx_description
1 polymer ?
#
loop_
_entity_poly.entity_id
_entity_poly.type
_entity_poly.pdbx_seq_one_letter_code
_entity_poly.pdbx_strand_id
1 'polypeptide(L)'
;MPVRASVQPLPEPGHAILRVSELEAAPDGLALSIQRQQGPDSHLADDGWRRTEAWLLPEHVERRRDVLEFHLGPEICDRLAGIATVRVRVKEPDIGVVGTTVVAWPAMLTSGALDPSSKLYDETVRLRRAQPKAAPAPPPEPEPTPEPAPEPPAPPFTPPPPRPELRASRALDPTPEPSSRAGWLIAALVLVALLGGGYHVYTTYFQKHEPAVAAAPAPAPAPVPAASAPGKSVRDIVGEYFATKPTPEAMLAKARDYAKAGEMAAAFLVFRRAAETGNAPAQLELAAFYDPLSTPAKAGFTPDGARAADWYERAALAGSPEAQRKLGLLLAKGGGGLAADPGKAKTWLQQAANQNDADAKKALDSLPK
;
A
#
# COMPACT_ATOMS: atom_id res chain seq x y z
N MET A 1 3.90 20.72 -9.84
CA MET A 1 3.70 22.16 -10.18
C MET A 1 3.42 22.94 -8.90
N PRO A 2 3.68 24.26 -8.82
CA PRO A 2 3.17 25.05 -7.70
C PRO A 2 1.64 25.03 -7.73
N VAL A 3 1.00 24.71 -6.61
CA VAL A 3 -0.46 24.76 -6.45
C VAL A 3 -0.80 25.68 -5.28
N ARG A 4 -1.97 26.30 -5.29
CA ARG A 4 -2.43 27.16 -4.18
C ARG A 4 -3.20 26.32 -3.17
N ALA A 5 -2.89 26.46 -1.89
CA ALA A 5 -3.60 25.77 -0.82
C ALA A 5 -3.92 26.68 0.37
N SER A 6 -4.98 26.33 1.10
CA SER A 6 -5.36 26.93 2.39
C SER A 6 -5.93 25.85 3.31
N VAL A 7 -5.79 26.03 4.63
CA VAL A 7 -6.33 25.11 5.63
C VAL A 7 -7.43 25.83 6.41
N GLN A 8 -8.61 25.20 6.50
CA GLN A 8 -9.71 25.66 7.34
C GLN A 8 -9.88 24.67 8.51
N PRO A 9 -9.71 25.10 9.77
CA PRO A 9 -10.04 24.27 10.92
C PRO A 9 -11.56 24.05 11.00
N LEU A 10 -11.97 22.87 11.44
CA LEU A 10 -13.38 22.54 11.67
C LEU A 10 -13.78 22.85 13.13
N PRO A 11 -15.09 22.93 13.43
CA PRO A 11 -15.57 23.10 14.81
C PRO A 11 -15.24 21.89 15.71
N GLU A 12 -15.06 20.71 15.11
CA GLU A 12 -14.66 19.49 15.79
C GLU A 12 -13.14 19.53 16.08
N PRO A 13 -12.72 19.27 17.33
CA PRO A 13 -11.31 19.38 17.71
C PRO A 13 -10.47 18.31 16.98
N GLY A 14 -9.26 18.68 16.58
CA GLY A 14 -8.36 17.85 15.78
C GLY A 14 -8.78 17.66 14.31
N HIS A 15 -9.80 18.35 13.79
CA HIS A 15 -10.23 18.19 12.40
C HIS A 15 -10.00 19.46 11.58
N ALA A 16 -9.55 19.29 10.32
CA ALA A 16 -9.36 20.40 9.38
C ALA A 16 -9.61 19.96 7.94
N ILE A 17 -9.99 20.92 7.10
CA ILE A 17 -10.07 20.76 5.65
C ILE A 17 -8.89 21.49 5.02
N LEU A 18 -8.00 20.75 4.36
CA LEU A 18 -7.00 21.32 3.46
C LEU A 18 -7.65 21.48 2.08
N ARG A 19 -7.80 22.73 1.63
CA ARG A 19 -8.26 23.08 0.29
C ARG A 19 -7.07 23.30 -0.63
N VAL A 20 -7.01 22.57 -1.75
CA VAL A 20 -6.02 22.77 -2.81
C VAL A 20 -6.74 23.16 -4.10
N SER A 21 -6.47 24.36 -4.60
CA SER A 21 -6.95 24.86 -5.89
C SER A 21 -5.84 24.82 -6.94
N GLU A 22 -6.20 25.01 -8.21
CA GLU A 22 -5.24 24.94 -9.33
C GLU A 22 -4.64 23.52 -9.49
N LEU A 23 -5.35 22.48 -9.00
CA LEU A 23 -4.95 21.07 -9.09
C LEU A 23 -6.02 20.24 -9.81
N GLU A 24 -5.73 19.86 -11.06
CA GLU A 24 -6.54 18.94 -11.86
C GLU A 24 -6.14 17.47 -11.63
N ALA A 25 -6.55 16.89 -10.51
CA ALA A 25 -6.38 15.46 -10.22
C ALA A 25 -7.73 14.80 -9.92
N ALA A 26 -7.83 13.47 -10.06
CA ALA A 26 -8.95 12.73 -9.46
C ALA A 26 -8.96 12.94 -7.94
N PRO A 27 -10.12 12.98 -7.25
CA PRO A 27 -10.14 12.90 -5.79
C PRO A 27 -9.67 11.51 -5.29
N ASP A 28 -9.94 10.46 -6.07
CA ASP A 28 -9.73 9.07 -5.66
C ASP A 28 -8.24 8.72 -5.50
N GLY A 29 -7.88 8.23 -4.30
CA GLY A 29 -6.55 7.71 -4.01
C GLY A 29 -5.42 8.74 -3.90
N LEU A 30 -5.72 10.05 -3.85
CA LEU A 30 -4.69 11.07 -3.66
C LEU A 30 -4.01 10.94 -2.29
N ALA A 31 -2.68 10.95 -2.30
CA ALA A 31 -1.86 10.92 -1.10
C ALA A 31 -1.16 12.26 -0.84
N LEU A 32 -0.94 12.57 0.44
CA LEU A 32 -0.30 13.80 0.91
C LEU A 32 1.03 13.49 1.61
N SER A 33 2.12 14.13 1.17
CA SER A 33 3.38 14.18 1.92
C SER A 33 3.47 15.56 2.57
N ILE A 34 3.41 15.58 3.91
CA ILE A 34 3.47 16.82 4.71
C ILE A 34 4.87 16.92 5.31
N GLN A 35 5.57 18.01 4.99
CA GLN A 35 6.95 18.25 5.41
C GLN A 35 7.07 19.55 6.22
N ARG A 36 7.69 19.48 7.41
CA ARG A 36 8.08 20.67 8.18
C ARG A 36 9.38 21.26 7.64
N GLN A 37 9.51 22.59 7.66
CA GLN A 37 10.69 23.29 7.13
C GLN A 37 11.94 23.18 8.03
N GLN A 38 11.81 22.66 9.25
CA GLN A 38 12.88 22.66 10.26
C GLN A 38 12.97 21.30 10.97
N GLY A 39 14.20 20.81 11.19
CA GLY A 39 14.50 19.58 11.94
C GLY A 39 15.03 18.42 11.08
N PRO A 40 15.73 17.44 11.69
CA PRO A 40 16.35 16.32 10.98
C PRO A 40 15.32 15.32 10.43
N ASP A 41 14.26 15.07 11.19
CA ASP A 41 13.12 14.26 10.76
C ASP A 41 12.06 15.24 10.25
N SER A 42 11.78 15.27 8.95
CA SER A 42 11.03 16.36 8.32
C SER A 42 9.70 15.95 7.71
N HIS A 43 9.42 14.66 7.50
CA HIS A 43 8.18 14.18 6.90
C HIS A 43 7.26 13.56 7.96
N LEU A 44 5.95 13.84 7.85
CA LEU A 44 4.92 13.28 8.73
C LEU A 44 4.46 11.91 8.20
N ALA A 45 4.47 10.91 9.07
CA ALA A 45 3.95 9.56 8.86
C ALA A 45 2.92 9.19 9.94
N ASP A 46 2.20 8.09 9.73
CA ASP A 46 1.12 7.61 10.62
C ASP A 46 1.57 7.35 12.06
N ASP A 47 2.86 7.09 12.28
CA ASP A 47 3.47 6.87 13.60
C ASP A 47 4.28 8.08 14.12
N GLY A 48 4.44 9.15 13.34
CA GLY A 48 5.15 10.37 13.75
C GLY A 48 6.08 10.96 12.69
N TRP A 49 7.06 11.76 13.13
CA TRP A 49 8.01 12.42 12.24
C TRP A 49 9.17 11.49 11.86
N ARG A 50 9.45 11.40 10.55
CA ARG A 50 10.51 10.55 9.98
C ARG A 50 11.43 11.35 9.03
N ARG A 51 12.62 10.81 8.76
CA ARG A 51 13.55 11.34 7.75
C ARG A 51 13.14 10.98 6.33
N THR A 52 12.65 9.76 6.15
CA THR A 52 12.18 9.22 4.88
C THR A 52 10.84 9.87 4.52
N GLU A 53 10.65 10.17 3.23
CA GLU A 53 9.36 10.64 2.73
C GLU A 53 8.25 9.61 2.98
N ALA A 54 7.16 10.06 3.59
CA ALA A 54 5.95 9.29 3.84
C ALA A 54 4.77 9.91 3.09
N TRP A 55 3.80 9.08 2.72
CA TRP A 55 2.61 9.45 1.96
C TRP A 55 1.39 9.05 2.76
N LEU A 56 0.73 10.05 3.35
CA LEU A 56 -0.48 9.92 4.15
C LEU A 56 -1.68 9.79 3.22
N LEU A 57 -2.60 8.88 3.55
CA LEU A 57 -3.91 8.77 2.91
C LEU A 57 -4.92 9.58 3.75
N PRO A 58 -5.46 10.70 3.23
CA PRO A 58 -6.49 11.48 3.92
C PRO A 58 -7.80 10.69 4.01
N GLU A 59 -8.60 10.93 5.06
CA GLU A 59 -9.81 10.15 5.35
C GLU A 59 -10.84 10.22 4.22
N HIS A 60 -10.99 11.41 3.63
CA HIS A 60 -11.82 11.63 2.46
C HIS A 60 -11.28 12.79 1.61
N VAL A 61 -11.55 12.73 0.30
CA VAL A 61 -11.20 13.78 -0.66
C VAL A 61 -12.44 14.08 -1.50
N GLU A 62 -12.99 15.29 -1.36
CA GLU A 62 -14.06 15.77 -2.24
C GLU A 62 -13.50 16.72 -3.31
N ARG A 63 -14.10 16.72 -4.50
CA ARG A 63 -13.87 17.80 -5.48
C ARG A 63 -15.06 18.75 -5.50
N ARG A 64 -14.88 19.97 -4.97
CA ARG A 64 -15.85 21.07 -5.08
C ARG A 64 -15.40 22.06 -6.15
N ARG A 65 -16.02 21.96 -7.34
CA ARG A 65 -15.67 22.77 -8.53
C ARG A 65 -14.19 22.59 -8.90
N ASP A 66 -13.38 23.62 -8.70
CA ASP A 66 -11.94 23.67 -9.03
C ASP A 66 -11.02 23.52 -7.81
N VAL A 67 -11.61 23.13 -6.66
CA VAL A 67 -10.91 22.90 -5.39
C VAL A 67 -11.07 21.44 -4.99
N LEU A 68 -9.96 20.82 -4.61
CA LEU A 68 -9.92 19.54 -3.90
C LEU A 68 -9.92 19.82 -2.39
N GLU A 69 -10.90 19.27 -1.68
CA GLU A 69 -11.05 19.36 -0.24
C GLU A 69 -10.57 18.04 0.39
N PHE A 70 -9.42 18.08 1.05
CA PHE A 70 -8.85 16.95 1.78
C PHE A 70 -9.27 17.05 3.24
N HIS A 71 -10.02 16.05 3.72
CA HIS A 71 -10.45 15.96 5.11
C HIS A 71 -9.34 15.30 5.94
N LEU A 72 -8.88 16.02 6.96
CA LEU A 72 -7.75 15.63 7.81
C LEU A 72 -8.24 15.46 9.25
N GLY A 73 -8.11 14.23 9.75
CA GLY A 73 -8.47 13.85 11.11
C GLY A 73 -7.39 14.18 12.16
N PRO A 74 -7.66 13.82 13.44
CA PRO A 74 -6.84 14.21 14.60
C PRO A 74 -5.42 13.69 14.54
N GLU A 75 -5.20 12.52 13.92
CA GLU A 75 -3.87 11.93 13.76
C GLU A 75 -2.91 12.80 12.92
N ILE A 76 -3.44 13.64 12.03
CA ILE A 76 -2.66 14.58 11.22
C ILE A 76 -2.64 15.95 11.91
N CYS A 77 -3.80 16.47 12.30
CA CYS A 77 -3.92 17.83 12.83
C CYS A 77 -3.22 18.03 14.19
N ASP A 78 -3.35 17.08 15.12
CA ASP A 78 -2.73 17.22 16.45
C ASP A 78 -1.18 17.14 16.36
N ARG A 79 -0.63 16.40 15.38
CA ARG A 79 0.82 16.32 15.12
C ARG A 79 1.40 17.56 14.44
N LEU A 80 0.54 18.40 13.87
CA LEU A 80 0.88 19.68 13.24
C LEU A 80 0.64 20.88 14.17
N ALA A 81 0.11 20.65 15.37
CA ALA A 81 -0.06 21.68 16.38
C ALA A 81 1.27 22.38 16.71
N GLY A 82 1.25 23.72 16.73
CA GLY A 82 2.42 24.56 16.97
C GLY A 82 3.36 24.76 15.77
N ILE A 83 3.14 24.07 14.64
CA ILE A 83 3.90 24.30 13.40
C ILE A 83 3.22 25.40 12.59
N ALA A 84 3.89 26.52 12.31
CA ALA A 84 3.27 27.64 11.60
C ALA A 84 3.16 27.44 10.07
N THR A 85 4.09 26.70 9.46
CA THR A 85 4.13 26.47 8.00
C THR A 85 4.60 25.07 7.66
N VAL A 86 3.94 24.45 6.69
CA VAL A 86 4.32 23.13 6.15
C VAL A 86 4.36 23.15 4.63
N ARG A 87 5.29 22.40 4.05
CA ARG A 87 5.27 22.06 2.63
C ARG A 87 4.38 20.84 2.45
N VAL A 88 3.34 20.96 1.63
CA VAL A 88 2.48 19.84 1.26
C VAL A 88 2.77 19.45 -0.18
N ARG A 89 3.00 18.16 -0.42
CA ARG A 89 3.09 17.57 -1.75
C ARG A 89 1.87 16.67 -1.94
N VAL A 90 1.20 16.78 -3.08
CA VAL A 90 0.09 15.92 -3.47
C VAL A 90 0.59 14.94 -4.52
N LYS A 91 0.35 13.64 -4.30
CA LYS A 91 0.65 12.56 -5.23
C LYS A 91 -0.66 11.95 -5.73
N GLU A 92 -0.82 11.88 -7.05
CA GLU A 92 -1.82 11.02 -7.68
C GLU A 92 -1.17 9.63 -7.84
N PRO A 93 -1.84 8.52 -7.45
CA PRO A 93 -1.20 7.22 -7.28
C PRO A 93 -0.47 6.72 -8.53
N ASP A 94 -1.00 7.10 -9.69
CA ASP A 94 -0.62 6.61 -11.01
C ASP A 94 0.23 7.60 -11.83
N ILE A 95 0.36 8.86 -11.37
CA ILE A 95 1.14 9.91 -12.07
C ILE A 95 2.36 10.35 -11.24
N GLY A 96 2.36 10.13 -9.92
CA GLY A 96 3.38 10.65 -9.02
C GLY A 96 3.02 12.03 -8.49
N VAL A 97 4.04 12.86 -8.19
CA VAL A 97 3.84 14.13 -7.47
C VAL A 97 3.30 15.21 -8.41
N VAL A 98 2.01 15.50 -8.27
CA VAL A 98 1.24 16.40 -9.14
C VAL A 98 1.26 17.85 -8.65
N GLY A 99 1.20 18.06 -7.34
CA GLY A 99 1.23 19.38 -6.72
C GLY A 99 2.29 19.48 -5.62
N THR A 100 2.94 20.65 -5.52
CA THR A 100 3.75 21.03 -4.35
C THR A 100 3.37 22.44 -3.95
N THR A 101 3.16 22.67 -2.66
CA THR A 101 2.80 23.97 -2.11
C THR A 101 3.38 24.16 -0.72
N VAL A 102 3.41 25.40 -0.24
CA VAL A 102 3.69 25.73 1.16
C VAL A 102 2.46 26.43 1.69
N VAL A 103 1.89 25.88 2.76
CA VAL A 103 0.64 26.36 3.36
C VAL A 103 0.91 26.78 4.81
N ALA A 104 0.30 27.90 5.20
CA ALA A 104 0.26 28.31 6.60
C ALA A 104 -0.70 27.39 7.34
N TRP A 105 -0.27 26.82 8.46
CA TRP A 105 -1.10 25.97 9.29
C TRP A 105 -1.72 26.82 10.40
N PRO A 106 -3.06 26.96 10.47
CA PRO A 106 -3.70 27.80 11.46
C PRO A 106 -3.62 27.18 12.84
N ALA A 107 -3.62 28.02 13.88
CA ALA A 107 -3.89 27.56 15.23
C ALA A 107 -5.31 26.98 15.30
N MET A 108 -5.45 25.78 15.86
CA MET A 108 -6.70 25.04 15.96
C MET A 108 -6.75 24.28 17.29
N LEU A 109 -7.96 23.95 17.76
CA LEU A 109 -8.14 23.11 18.93
C LEU A 109 -7.68 21.68 18.58
N THR A 110 -6.72 21.15 19.32
CA THR A 110 -6.31 19.75 19.20
C THR A 110 -7.34 18.84 19.89
N SER A 111 -7.45 17.60 19.43
CA SER A 111 -8.35 16.61 20.04
C SER A 111 -7.83 16.09 21.39
N GLY A 112 -6.54 16.26 21.66
CA GLY A 112 -5.86 15.73 22.84
C GLY A 112 -5.52 14.24 22.73
N ALA A 113 -5.84 13.59 21.61
CA ALA A 113 -5.57 12.16 21.38
C ALA A 113 -4.07 11.80 21.34
N LEU A 114 -3.20 12.81 21.23
CA LEU A 114 -1.75 12.67 21.10
C LEU A 114 -0.95 13.29 22.27
N ASP A 115 -1.57 13.61 23.41
CA ASP A 115 -0.86 14.06 24.60
C ASP A 115 0.00 12.92 25.20
N PRO A 116 1.35 12.99 25.11
CA PRO A 116 2.22 11.92 25.58
C PRO A 116 2.35 11.87 27.12
N SER A 117 1.77 12.84 27.85
CA SER A 117 1.71 12.85 29.31
C SER A 117 0.47 12.17 29.88
N SER A 118 -0.51 11.86 29.02
CA SER A 118 -1.82 11.33 29.42
C SER A 118 -1.79 9.81 29.60
N LYS A 119 -1.99 9.34 30.85
CA LYS A 119 -2.19 7.91 31.16
C LYS A 119 -3.38 7.27 30.43
N LEU A 120 -4.34 8.06 29.93
CA LEU A 120 -5.46 7.54 29.14
C LEU A 120 -5.04 7.00 27.78
N TYR A 121 -3.87 7.38 27.24
CA TYR A 121 -3.44 6.94 25.90
C TYR A 121 -3.25 5.40 25.81
N ASP A 122 -2.59 4.78 26.79
CA ASP A 122 -2.38 3.32 26.81
C ASP A 122 -3.69 2.55 27.04
N GLU A 123 -4.59 3.05 27.90
CA GLU A 123 -5.89 2.41 28.14
C GLU A 123 -6.85 2.52 26.93
N THR A 124 -6.99 3.71 26.33
CA THR A 124 -7.92 3.92 25.21
C THR A 124 -7.52 3.16 23.95
N VAL A 125 -6.21 3.08 23.65
CA VAL A 125 -5.70 2.30 22.52
C VAL A 125 -5.87 0.79 22.74
N ARG A 126 -5.70 0.29 23.98
CA ARG A 126 -5.97 -1.12 24.33
C ARG A 126 -7.46 -1.45 24.24
N LEU A 127 -8.33 -0.62 24.80
CA LEU A 127 -9.79 -0.82 24.79
C LEU A 127 -10.34 -0.81 23.35
N ARG A 128 -9.91 0.14 22.51
CA ARG A 128 -10.33 0.23 21.10
C ARG A 128 -9.80 -0.92 20.24
N ARG A 129 -8.65 -1.52 20.58
CA ARG A 129 -8.14 -2.74 19.90
C ARG A 129 -8.84 -4.03 20.36
N ALA A 130 -9.43 -4.03 21.55
CA ALA A 130 -10.16 -5.18 22.11
C ALA A 130 -11.62 -5.28 21.64
N GLN A 131 -12.23 -4.20 21.14
CA GLN A 131 -13.58 -4.22 20.58
C GLN A 131 -13.57 -4.13 19.04
N PRO A 132 -13.96 -5.21 18.32
CA PRO A 132 -14.44 -5.07 16.95
C PRO A 132 -15.70 -4.19 16.95
N LYS A 133 -15.80 -3.26 15.99
CA LYS A 133 -16.93 -2.32 15.86
C LYS A 133 -18.23 -3.06 15.53
N ALA A 134 -18.96 -3.51 16.54
CA ALA A 134 -20.34 -3.96 16.40
C ALA A 134 -21.24 -2.75 16.09
N ALA A 135 -22.17 -2.91 15.16
CA ALA A 135 -23.22 -1.92 14.91
C ALA A 135 -24.16 -1.84 16.14
N PRO A 136 -24.73 -0.66 16.46
CA PRO A 136 -25.67 -0.55 17.57
C PRO A 136 -26.93 -1.36 17.26
N ALA A 137 -27.16 -2.39 18.07
CA ALA A 137 -28.42 -3.13 18.06
C ALA A 137 -29.57 -2.23 18.59
N PRO A 138 -30.82 -2.43 18.13
CA PRO A 138 -31.97 -1.75 18.73
C PRO A 138 -32.11 -2.13 20.23
N PRO A 139 -32.67 -1.25 21.06
CA PRO A 139 -32.80 -1.51 22.50
C PRO A 139 -33.66 -2.76 22.76
N PRO A 140 -33.23 -3.68 23.63
CA PRO A 140 -34.00 -4.89 23.94
C PRO A 140 -35.26 -4.56 24.75
N GLU A 141 -36.34 -5.30 24.49
CA GLU A 141 -37.48 -5.36 25.41
C GLU A 141 -37.05 -5.97 26.76
N PRO A 142 -37.66 -5.56 27.89
CA PRO A 142 -37.29 -6.07 29.21
C PRO A 142 -37.74 -7.53 29.37
N GLU A 143 -36.77 -8.46 29.39
CA GLU A 143 -37.04 -9.86 29.73
C GLU A 143 -37.52 -10.02 31.19
N PRO A 144 -38.44 -10.96 31.47
CA PRO A 144 -39.01 -11.16 32.79
C PRO A 144 -37.99 -11.76 33.78
N THR A 145 -38.06 -11.33 35.04
CA THR A 145 -37.15 -11.76 36.10
C THR A 145 -37.29 -13.26 36.40
N PRO A 146 -36.21 -14.06 36.36
CA PRO A 146 -36.26 -15.46 36.78
C PRO A 146 -36.25 -15.59 38.32
N GLU A 147 -37.11 -16.47 38.83
CA GLU A 147 -37.25 -16.83 40.24
C GLU A 147 -36.06 -17.73 40.69
N PRO A 148 -35.54 -17.62 41.93
CA PRO A 148 -34.31 -18.30 42.32
C PRO A 148 -34.52 -19.79 42.64
N ALA A 149 -33.76 -20.65 41.96
CA ALA A 149 -33.63 -22.08 42.27
C ALA A 149 -32.41 -22.35 43.19
N PRO A 150 -32.43 -23.40 44.04
CA PRO A 150 -31.56 -23.50 45.22
C PRO A 150 -30.12 -24.00 44.93
N GLU A 151 -29.17 -23.56 45.76
CA GLU A 151 -27.76 -23.97 45.70
C GLU A 151 -27.54 -25.45 46.10
N PRO A 152 -26.75 -26.22 45.33
CA PRO A 152 -26.20 -27.51 45.76
C PRO A 152 -24.90 -27.32 46.60
N PRO A 153 -24.61 -28.22 47.56
CA PRO A 153 -23.55 -28.02 48.56
C PRO A 153 -22.13 -28.24 48.04
N ALA A 154 -21.17 -27.57 48.68
CA ALA A 154 -19.76 -27.57 48.30
C ALA A 154 -19.01 -28.90 48.60
N PRO A 155 -18.09 -29.34 47.72
CA PRO A 155 -17.21 -30.48 47.99
C PRO A 155 -16.03 -30.12 48.93
N PRO A 156 -15.49 -31.08 49.71
CA PRO A 156 -14.54 -30.81 50.78
C PRO A 156 -13.10 -30.57 50.33
N PHE A 157 -12.37 -29.75 51.11
CA PHE A 157 -10.93 -29.47 50.95
C PHE A 157 -10.05 -30.72 51.11
N THR A 158 -9.02 -30.83 50.26
CA THR A 158 -7.89 -31.76 50.44
C THR A 158 -6.56 -30.99 50.50
N PRO A 159 -5.76 -31.14 51.58
CA PRO A 159 -4.45 -30.49 51.69
C PRO A 159 -3.34 -31.30 50.99
N PRO A 160 -2.27 -30.65 50.49
CA PRO A 160 -1.15 -31.33 49.82
C PRO A 160 -0.20 -32.01 50.82
N PRO A 161 0.32 -33.22 50.52
CA PRO A 161 1.31 -33.88 51.37
C PRO A 161 2.73 -33.31 51.18
N PRO A 162 3.53 -33.13 52.27
CA PRO A 162 4.91 -32.64 52.21
C PRO A 162 5.96 -33.74 51.94
N ARG A 163 7.17 -33.34 51.51
CA ARG A 163 8.38 -34.18 51.42
C ARG A 163 9.20 -34.10 52.73
N PRO A 164 9.60 -35.24 53.33
CA PRO A 164 11.04 -35.60 53.51
C PRO A 164 11.29 -37.16 53.56
N GLU A 165 12.49 -37.75 53.62
CA GLU A 165 13.87 -37.43 53.16
C GLU A 165 14.76 -38.71 53.11
N LEU A 166 15.97 -38.60 52.53
CA LEU A 166 17.25 -39.30 52.82
C LEU A 166 17.36 -40.84 53.02
N ARG A 167 18.30 -41.42 52.22
CA ARG A 167 19.33 -42.44 52.58
C ARG A 167 18.88 -43.90 52.84
N ALA A 168 19.69 -44.94 52.56
CA ALA A 168 21.07 -45.02 52.03
C ALA A 168 21.42 -46.39 51.41
N SER A 169 22.52 -46.40 50.62
CA SER A 169 23.45 -47.54 50.36
C SER A 169 22.90 -48.75 49.54
N ARG A 170 23.71 -49.53 48.81
CA ARG A 170 25.16 -49.81 48.91
C ARG A 170 25.69 -50.22 47.50
N ALA A 171 26.55 -49.42 46.87
CA ALA A 171 28.02 -49.54 46.81
C ALA A 171 28.59 -50.60 45.86
N LEU A 172 29.42 -50.16 44.90
CA LEU A 172 30.57 -50.89 44.35
C LEU A 172 31.53 -49.89 43.68
N ASP A 173 32.73 -49.77 44.25
CA ASP A 173 33.95 -49.17 43.68
C ASP A 173 34.93 -50.36 43.44
N PRO A 174 35.92 -50.30 42.51
CA PRO A 174 36.85 -49.18 42.42
C PRO A 174 37.26 -48.68 41.01
N THR A 175 37.67 -47.41 40.98
CA THR A 175 38.47 -46.72 39.93
C THR A 175 39.89 -47.36 39.75
N PRO A 176 40.67 -47.15 38.65
CA PRO A 176 41.13 -45.82 38.17
C PRO A 176 41.24 -45.56 36.64
N GLU A 177 41.31 -44.26 36.31
CA GLU A 177 41.67 -43.60 35.04
C GLU A 177 43.13 -43.91 34.58
N PRO A 178 43.46 -43.74 33.28
CA PRO A 178 44.11 -42.47 32.90
C PRO A 178 43.73 -41.90 31.52
N SER A 179 43.21 -40.68 31.56
CA SER A 179 43.36 -39.58 30.61
C SER A 179 44.38 -39.77 29.46
N SER A 180 43.88 -39.93 28.24
CA SER A 180 44.64 -39.65 27.03
C SER A 180 44.45 -38.19 26.62
N ARG A 181 45.37 -37.31 27.07
CA ARG A 181 45.43 -35.91 26.56
C ARG A 181 45.59 -35.86 25.04
N ALA A 182 46.20 -36.89 24.46
CA ALA A 182 46.32 -37.08 23.02
C ALA A 182 44.95 -37.21 22.32
N GLY A 183 43.99 -37.94 22.89
CA GLY A 183 42.65 -38.10 22.30
C GLY A 183 41.90 -36.78 22.15
N TRP A 184 41.95 -35.94 23.19
CA TRP A 184 41.35 -34.59 23.15
C TRP A 184 42.11 -33.64 22.21
N LEU A 185 43.44 -33.72 22.13
CA LEU A 185 44.22 -32.93 21.17
C LEU A 185 43.93 -33.33 19.72
N ILE A 186 43.77 -34.62 19.43
CA ILE A 186 43.38 -35.10 18.08
C ILE A 186 41.97 -34.62 17.74
N ALA A 187 41.01 -34.75 18.66
CA ALA A 187 39.65 -34.25 18.46
C ALA A 187 39.62 -32.73 18.21
N ALA A 188 40.39 -31.95 18.97
CA ALA A 188 40.52 -30.52 18.79
C ALA A 188 41.17 -30.15 17.44
N LEU A 189 42.22 -30.85 17.02
CA LEU A 189 42.87 -30.64 15.72
C LEU A 189 41.94 -30.96 14.55
N VAL A 190 41.15 -32.03 14.64
CA VAL A 190 40.13 -32.36 13.63
C VAL A 190 39.04 -31.28 13.57
N LEU A 191 38.58 -30.76 14.71
CA LEU A 191 37.60 -29.68 14.75
C LEU A 191 38.16 -28.38 14.15
N VAL A 192 39.41 -28.02 14.46
CA VAL A 192 40.10 -26.85 13.88
C VAL A 192 40.34 -27.03 12.38
N ALA A 193 40.66 -28.24 11.91
CA ALA A 193 40.80 -28.53 10.48
C ALA A 193 39.45 -28.43 9.72
N LEU A 194 38.34 -28.90 10.33
CA LEU A 194 37.00 -28.77 9.76
C LEU A 194 36.52 -27.32 9.72
N LEU A 195 36.73 -26.56 10.81
CA LEU A 195 36.40 -25.14 10.87
C LEU A 195 37.29 -24.31 9.93
N GLY A 196 38.59 -24.58 9.87
CA GLY A 196 39.53 -23.90 8.98
C GLY A 196 39.29 -24.23 7.50
N GLY A 197 38.99 -25.49 7.17
CA GLY A 197 38.61 -25.91 5.82
C GLY A 197 37.27 -25.30 5.38
N GLY A 198 36.27 -25.32 6.26
CA GLY A 198 34.98 -24.65 6.02
C GLY A 198 35.12 -23.14 5.84
N TYR A 199 35.97 -22.49 6.65
CA TYR A 199 36.26 -21.06 6.54
C TYR A 199 37.00 -20.71 5.25
N HIS A 200 37.99 -21.52 4.84
CA HIS A 200 38.69 -21.32 3.57
C HIS A 200 37.76 -21.51 2.36
N VAL A 201 36.89 -22.53 2.37
CA VAL A 201 35.90 -22.72 1.29
C VAL A 201 34.89 -21.57 1.27
N TYR A 202 34.47 -21.07 2.44
CA TYR A 202 33.59 -19.91 2.53
C TYR A 202 34.22 -18.65 1.92
N THR A 203 35.49 -18.34 2.25
CA THR A 203 36.16 -17.15 1.71
C THR A 203 36.51 -17.30 0.22
N THR A 204 36.89 -18.49 -0.28
CA THR A 204 37.25 -18.63 -1.71
C THR A 204 36.07 -18.87 -2.66
N TYR A 205 34.93 -19.40 -2.20
CA TYR A 205 33.78 -19.70 -3.08
C TYR A 205 32.55 -18.81 -2.85
N PHE A 206 32.34 -18.27 -1.65
CA PHE A 206 31.15 -17.45 -1.35
C PHE A 206 31.47 -15.95 -1.23
N GLN A 207 32.67 -15.58 -0.79
CA GLN A 207 33.17 -14.22 -0.99
C GLN A 207 33.71 -14.06 -2.40
N LYS A 208 32.82 -13.64 -3.30
CA LYS A 208 33.21 -13.07 -4.58
C LYS A 208 34.02 -11.79 -4.28
N HIS A 209 35.34 -11.87 -4.35
CA HIS A 209 36.21 -10.71 -4.25
C HIS A 209 35.94 -9.78 -5.44
N GLU A 210 35.07 -8.79 -5.25
CA GLU A 210 35.13 -7.60 -6.09
C GLU A 210 36.53 -6.99 -5.92
N PRO A 211 37.31 -6.82 -7.00
CA PRO A 211 38.60 -6.16 -6.89
C PRO A 211 38.37 -4.74 -6.38
N ALA A 212 39.19 -4.30 -5.43
CA ALA A 212 39.13 -2.96 -4.88
C ALA A 212 39.52 -1.93 -5.96
N VAL A 213 38.55 -1.53 -6.78
CA VAL A 213 38.65 -0.37 -7.65
C VAL A 213 38.78 0.84 -6.75
N ALA A 214 39.94 1.49 -6.80
CA ALA A 214 40.16 2.77 -6.13
C ALA A 214 39.00 3.72 -6.44
N ALA A 215 38.48 4.40 -5.42
CA ALA A 215 37.21 5.12 -5.46
C ALA A 215 37.04 5.99 -6.71
N ALA A 216 36.38 5.43 -7.72
CA ALA A 216 35.78 6.21 -8.79
C ALA A 216 34.66 7.05 -8.15
N PRO A 217 34.45 8.30 -8.60
CA PRO A 217 33.31 9.08 -8.14
C PRO A 217 32.03 8.27 -8.37
N ALA A 218 31.08 8.40 -7.43
CA ALA A 218 29.85 7.61 -7.39
C ALA A 218 29.24 7.45 -8.80
N PRO A 219 28.76 6.25 -9.17
CA PRO A 219 28.13 6.04 -10.47
C PRO A 219 27.06 7.11 -10.64
N ALA A 220 27.23 7.95 -11.66
CA ALA A 220 26.24 8.98 -11.98
C ALA A 220 24.86 8.30 -12.01
N PRO A 221 23.82 8.90 -11.41
CA PRO A 221 22.52 8.27 -11.32
C PRO A 221 22.14 7.75 -12.70
N ALA A 222 21.87 6.45 -12.79
CA ALA A 222 21.43 5.81 -14.03
C ALA A 222 20.36 6.71 -14.64
N PRO A 223 20.47 7.09 -15.93
CA PRO A 223 19.77 8.23 -16.48
C PRO A 223 18.29 8.09 -16.17
N VAL A 224 17.83 8.94 -15.24
CA VAL A 224 16.41 9.08 -14.91
C VAL A 224 15.75 9.28 -16.27
N PRO A 225 14.83 8.42 -16.73
CA PRO A 225 14.25 8.54 -18.06
C PRO A 225 13.72 9.97 -18.18
N ALA A 226 14.33 10.73 -19.10
CA ALA A 226 14.68 12.13 -18.87
C ALA A 226 13.60 12.86 -18.08
N ALA A 227 13.91 13.21 -16.82
CA ALA A 227 13.06 14.07 -16.02
C ALA A 227 12.79 15.31 -16.88
N SER A 228 11.54 15.41 -17.35
CA SER A 228 11.24 16.21 -18.53
C SER A 228 11.74 17.63 -18.30
N ALA A 229 12.54 18.13 -19.25
CA ALA A 229 13.31 19.36 -19.10
C ALA A 229 12.46 20.51 -18.54
N PRO A 230 13.04 21.52 -17.84
CA PRO A 230 12.29 22.67 -17.35
C PRO A 230 11.54 23.33 -18.52
N GLY A 231 10.24 23.08 -18.54
CA GLY A 231 9.39 23.12 -19.71
C GLY A 231 7.99 22.68 -19.28
N LYS A 232 7.01 22.90 -20.16
CA LYS A 232 5.59 22.64 -19.88
C LYS A 232 5.42 21.24 -19.29
N SER A 233 4.75 21.13 -18.15
CA SER A 233 4.52 19.84 -17.52
C SER A 233 3.70 18.93 -18.44
N VAL A 234 3.73 17.62 -18.19
CA VAL A 234 2.89 16.65 -18.90
C VAL A 234 1.41 17.07 -18.92
N ARG A 235 0.91 17.67 -17.84
CA ARG A 235 -0.45 18.21 -17.77
C ARG A 235 -0.63 19.50 -18.56
N ASP A 236 0.34 20.41 -18.61
CA ASP A 236 0.25 21.62 -19.44
C ASP A 236 0.19 21.27 -20.93
N ILE A 237 1.04 20.34 -21.39
CA ILE A 237 1.08 19.86 -22.77
C ILE A 237 -0.26 19.21 -23.17
N VAL A 238 -0.80 18.37 -22.28
CA VAL A 238 -2.09 17.69 -22.49
C VAL A 238 -3.27 18.67 -22.35
N GLY A 239 -3.16 19.69 -21.49
CA GLY A 239 -4.16 20.74 -21.31
C GLY A 239 -4.28 21.65 -22.54
N GLU A 240 -3.15 22.04 -23.15
CA GLU A 240 -3.14 22.76 -24.45
C GLU A 240 -3.83 21.93 -25.55
N TYR A 241 -3.64 20.62 -25.56
CA TYR A 241 -4.35 19.73 -26.47
C TYR A 241 -5.87 19.70 -26.18
N PHE A 242 -6.29 19.56 -24.92
CA PHE A 242 -7.71 19.54 -24.58
C PHE A 242 -8.42 20.89 -24.80
N ALA A 243 -7.71 22.02 -24.75
CA ALA A 243 -8.25 23.33 -25.08
C ALA A 243 -8.78 23.40 -26.53
N THR A 244 -8.26 22.56 -27.44
CA THR A 244 -8.77 22.44 -28.82
C THR A 244 -10.10 21.69 -28.94
N LYS A 245 -10.64 21.15 -27.83
CA LYS A 245 -11.86 20.32 -27.79
C LYS A 245 -11.81 19.13 -28.78
N PRO A 246 -10.78 18.28 -28.71
CA PRO A 246 -10.63 17.14 -29.62
C PRO A 246 -11.80 16.14 -29.49
N THR A 247 -12.12 15.45 -30.58
CA THR A 247 -13.10 14.35 -30.55
C THR A 247 -12.55 13.15 -29.76
N PRO A 248 -13.40 12.27 -29.21
CA PRO A 248 -12.93 11.08 -28.48
C PRO A 248 -12.00 10.17 -29.30
N GLU A 249 -12.21 10.08 -30.61
CA GLU A 249 -11.35 9.35 -31.54
C GLU A 249 -9.98 10.01 -31.73
N ALA A 250 -9.95 11.34 -31.86
CA ALA A 250 -8.70 12.09 -31.92
C ALA A 250 -7.90 11.96 -30.60
N MET A 251 -8.60 11.99 -29.45
CA MET A 251 -7.98 11.76 -28.15
C MET A 251 -7.37 10.34 -28.07
N LEU A 252 -8.09 9.31 -28.51
CA LEU A 252 -7.58 7.94 -28.57
C LEU A 252 -6.32 7.81 -29.44
N ALA A 253 -6.33 8.41 -30.64
CA ALA A 253 -5.17 8.41 -31.53
C ALA A 253 -3.96 9.11 -30.87
N LYS A 254 -4.18 10.30 -30.31
CA LYS A 254 -3.13 11.09 -29.63
C LYS A 254 -2.57 10.36 -28.41
N ALA A 255 -3.41 9.69 -27.62
CA ALA A 255 -2.99 8.89 -26.47
C ALA A 255 -2.11 7.69 -26.88
N ARG A 256 -2.45 7.02 -27.99
CA ARG A 256 -1.64 5.94 -28.57
C ARG A 256 -0.29 6.44 -29.07
N ASP A 257 -0.21 7.65 -29.62
CA ASP A 257 1.05 8.22 -30.05
C ASP A 257 1.95 8.60 -28.86
N TYR A 258 1.39 9.15 -27.78
CA TYR A 258 2.12 9.32 -26.52
C TYR A 258 2.61 7.98 -25.95
N ALA A 259 1.80 6.92 -26.00
CA ALA A 259 2.19 5.60 -25.53
C ALA A 259 3.36 5.00 -26.35
N LYS A 260 3.33 5.16 -27.68
CA LYS A 260 4.45 4.77 -28.57
C LYS A 260 5.71 5.60 -28.34
N ALA A 261 5.57 6.87 -27.98
CA ALA A 261 6.69 7.75 -27.63
C ALA A 261 7.29 7.45 -26.24
N GLY A 262 6.67 6.55 -25.45
CA GLY A 262 7.08 6.25 -24.08
C GLY A 262 6.59 7.26 -23.03
N GLU A 263 5.82 8.28 -23.44
CA GLU A 263 5.21 9.29 -22.57
C GLU A 263 3.97 8.73 -21.85
N MET A 264 4.19 7.70 -21.03
CA MET A 264 3.12 6.88 -20.45
C MET A 264 2.15 7.69 -19.56
N ALA A 265 2.66 8.72 -18.87
CA ALA A 265 1.83 9.65 -18.08
C ALA A 265 0.96 10.57 -18.96
N ALA A 266 1.48 11.05 -20.10
CA ALA A 266 0.70 11.83 -21.07
C ALA A 266 -0.39 10.97 -21.71
N ALA A 267 -0.01 9.76 -22.13
CA ALA A 267 -0.92 8.76 -22.68
C ALA A 267 -2.06 8.46 -21.71
N PHE A 268 -1.76 8.19 -20.44
CA PHE A 268 -2.76 7.91 -19.41
C PHE A 268 -3.79 9.03 -19.26
N LEU A 269 -3.35 10.30 -19.16
CA LEU A 269 -4.26 11.44 -19.04
C LEU A 269 -5.21 11.56 -20.25
N VAL A 270 -4.69 11.36 -21.47
CA VAL A 270 -5.50 11.43 -22.69
C VAL A 270 -6.43 10.21 -22.84
N PHE A 271 -5.95 9.00 -22.54
CA PHE A 271 -6.80 7.80 -22.50
C PHE A 271 -7.91 7.93 -21.47
N ARG A 272 -7.60 8.41 -20.26
CA ARG A 272 -8.59 8.64 -19.20
C ARG A 272 -9.66 9.61 -19.67
N ARG A 273 -9.29 10.74 -20.28
CA ARG A 273 -10.27 11.71 -20.76
C ARG A 273 -11.15 11.15 -21.88
N ALA A 274 -10.58 10.37 -22.81
CA ALA A 274 -11.35 9.68 -23.84
C ALA A 274 -12.28 8.59 -23.25
N ALA A 275 -11.82 7.85 -22.23
CA ALA A 275 -12.60 6.83 -21.54
C ALA A 275 -13.78 7.42 -20.74
N GLU A 276 -13.57 8.57 -20.09
CA GLU A 276 -14.61 9.39 -19.44
C GLU A 276 -15.68 9.84 -20.43
N THR A 277 -15.33 10.11 -21.70
CA THR A 277 -16.31 10.42 -22.77
C THR A 277 -17.05 9.20 -23.35
N GLY A 278 -16.88 8.01 -22.78
CA GLY A 278 -17.57 6.79 -23.20
C GLY A 278 -16.91 6.05 -24.38
N ASN A 279 -15.69 6.41 -24.79
CA ASN A 279 -14.99 5.73 -25.87
C ASN A 279 -14.50 4.34 -25.41
N ALA A 280 -15.16 3.26 -25.85
CA ALA A 280 -14.85 1.90 -25.43
C ALA A 280 -13.41 1.43 -25.73
N PRO A 281 -12.79 1.74 -26.88
CA PRO A 281 -11.37 1.52 -27.09
C PRO A 281 -10.47 2.22 -26.04
N ALA A 282 -10.78 3.47 -25.67
CA ALA A 282 -10.02 4.19 -24.66
C ALA A 282 -10.19 3.60 -23.26
N GLN A 283 -11.39 3.11 -22.92
CA GLN A 283 -11.66 2.41 -21.65
C GLN A 283 -10.84 1.11 -21.54
N LEU A 284 -10.72 0.34 -22.64
CA LEU A 284 -9.87 -0.85 -22.71
C LEU A 284 -8.38 -0.53 -22.54
N GLU A 285 -7.90 0.52 -23.20
CA GLU A 285 -6.49 0.97 -23.11
C GLU A 285 -6.16 1.52 -21.72
N LEU A 286 -7.11 2.21 -21.08
CA LEU A 286 -7.03 2.70 -19.71
C LEU A 286 -7.01 1.56 -18.68
N ALA A 287 -7.90 0.58 -18.83
CA ALA A 287 -7.90 -0.63 -17.99
C ALA A 287 -6.55 -1.35 -18.03
N ALA A 288 -5.89 -1.38 -19.20
CA ALA A 288 -4.55 -1.93 -19.36
C ALA A 288 -3.41 -1.13 -18.69
N PHE A 289 -3.67 0.02 -18.04
CA PHE A 289 -2.72 0.64 -17.09
C PHE A 289 -2.80 0.03 -15.69
N TYR A 290 -3.99 -0.43 -15.29
CA TYR A 290 -4.24 -1.03 -13.99
C TYR A 290 -4.12 -2.57 -14.02
N ASP A 291 -4.28 -3.18 -15.18
CA ASP A 291 -4.33 -4.64 -15.35
C ASP A 291 -3.03 -5.33 -14.86
N PRO A 292 -3.07 -6.12 -13.77
CA PRO A 292 -1.92 -6.86 -13.26
C PRO A 292 -1.45 -7.98 -14.21
N LEU A 293 -2.25 -8.34 -15.21
CA LEU A 293 -1.90 -9.32 -16.24
C LEU A 293 -1.26 -8.66 -17.48
N SER A 294 -1.21 -7.33 -17.54
CA SER A 294 -0.58 -6.60 -18.64
C SER A 294 0.95 -6.64 -18.50
N THR A 295 1.60 -7.40 -19.38
CA THR A 295 3.06 -7.54 -19.42
C THR A 295 3.67 -6.88 -20.67
N PRO A 296 4.66 -5.98 -20.55
CA PRO A 296 5.23 -5.46 -19.30
C PRO A 296 4.27 -4.50 -18.58
N ALA A 297 4.34 -4.48 -17.24
CA ALA A 297 3.63 -3.49 -16.44
C ALA A 297 4.05 -2.07 -16.84
N LYS A 298 3.09 -1.15 -16.95
CA LYS A 298 3.36 0.22 -17.39
C LYS A 298 4.15 0.96 -16.29
N ALA A 299 5.39 1.34 -16.60
CA ALA A 299 6.30 1.93 -15.62
C ALA A 299 5.70 3.20 -14.97
N GLY A 300 5.69 3.24 -13.63
CA GLY A 300 5.10 4.32 -12.84
C GLY A 300 3.66 4.08 -12.38
N PHE A 301 2.96 3.09 -12.93
CA PHE A 301 1.57 2.75 -12.57
C PHE A 301 1.54 1.56 -11.61
N THR A 302 0.63 1.61 -10.62
CA THR A 302 0.48 0.51 -9.67
C THR A 302 -0.67 -0.39 -10.13
N PRO A 303 -0.45 -1.71 -10.34
CA PRO A 303 -1.52 -2.61 -10.75
C PRO A 303 -2.65 -2.69 -9.72
N ASP A 304 -3.88 -2.58 -10.21
CA ASP A 304 -5.11 -2.54 -9.44
C ASP A 304 -6.20 -3.31 -10.22
N GLY A 305 -6.42 -4.56 -9.83
CA GLY A 305 -7.36 -5.44 -10.52
C GLY A 305 -8.80 -4.97 -10.39
N ALA A 306 -9.16 -4.28 -9.30
CA ALA A 306 -10.52 -3.79 -9.10
C ALA A 306 -10.82 -2.63 -10.06
N ARG A 307 -9.91 -1.65 -10.18
CA ARG A 307 -10.02 -0.57 -11.17
C ARG A 307 -9.91 -1.09 -12.61
N ALA A 308 -9.03 -2.06 -12.87
CA ALA A 308 -8.95 -2.70 -14.18
C ALA A 308 -10.26 -3.40 -14.58
N ALA A 309 -10.91 -4.11 -13.63
CA ALA A 309 -12.17 -4.81 -13.88
C ALA A 309 -13.32 -3.86 -14.21
N ASP A 310 -13.50 -2.76 -13.46
CA ASP A 310 -14.54 -1.75 -13.74
C ASP A 310 -14.35 -1.11 -15.13
N TRP A 311 -13.13 -0.71 -15.49
CA TRP A 311 -12.87 -0.15 -16.82
C TRP A 311 -13.02 -1.17 -17.96
N TYR A 312 -12.63 -2.44 -17.75
CA TYR A 312 -12.90 -3.49 -18.73
C TYR A 312 -14.39 -3.83 -18.83
N GLU A 313 -15.16 -3.82 -17.74
CA GLU A 313 -16.60 -4.06 -17.74
C GLU A 313 -17.35 -3.00 -18.54
N ARG A 314 -17.01 -1.72 -18.37
CA ARG A 314 -17.56 -0.62 -19.19
C ARG A 314 -17.30 -0.83 -20.69
N ALA A 315 -16.06 -1.19 -21.05
CA ALA A 315 -15.68 -1.48 -22.43
C ALA A 315 -16.32 -2.77 -22.99
N ALA A 316 -16.54 -3.77 -22.13
CA ALA A 316 -17.17 -5.05 -22.46
C ALA A 316 -18.68 -4.93 -22.69
N LEU A 317 -19.36 -4.09 -21.89
CA LEU A 317 -20.76 -3.71 -22.04
C LEU A 317 -21.00 -2.89 -23.31
N ALA A 318 -20.01 -2.09 -23.74
CA ALA A 318 -20.00 -1.44 -25.05
C ALA A 318 -19.71 -2.41 -26.22
N GLY A 319 -19.66 -3.73 -25.96
CA GLY A 319 -19.57 -4.78 -26.98
C GLY A 319 -18.16 -5.18 -27.41
N SER A 320 -17.10 -4.61 -26.84
CA SER A 320 -15.73 -4.96 -27.24
C SER A 320 -15.37 -6.41 -26.87
N PRO A 321 -15.12 -7.31 -27.84
CA PRO A 321 -14.75 -8.70 -27.55
C PRO A 321 -13.39 -8.79 -26.85
N GLU A 322 -12.46 -7.88 -27.16
CA GLU A 322 -11.16 -7.82 -26.49
C GLU A 322 -11.31 -7.41 -25.02
N ALA A 323 -12.23 -6.49 -24.69
CA ALA A 323 -12.52 -6.11 -23.30
C ALA A 323 -13.17 -7.27 -22.54
N GLN A 324 -14.17 -7.93 -23.14
CA GLN A 324 -14.81 -9.13 -22.57
C GLN A 324 -13.78 -10.23 -22.28
N ARG A 325 -12.83 -10.45 -23.21
CA ARG A 325 -11.73 -11.40 -23.01
C ARG A 325 -10.80 -11.00 -21.88
N LYS A 326 -10.34 -9.74 -21.83
CA LYS A 326 -9.42 -9.27 -20.77
C LYS A 326 -10.08 -9.29 -19.39
N LEU A 327 -11.33 -8.84 -19.28
CA LEU A 327 -12.13 -8.96 -18.05
C LEU A 327 -12.26 -10.42 -17.60
N GLY A 328 -12.56 -11.32 -18.53
CA GLY A 328 -12.64 -12.75 -18.27
C GLY A 328 -11.32 -13.34 -17.75
N LEU A 329 -10.19 -12.99 -18.36
CA LEU A 329 -8.85 -13.42 -17.91
C LEU A 329 -8.48 -12.83 -16.53
N LEU A 330 -8.83 -11.57 -16.29
CA LEU A 330 -8.60 -10.88 -15.03
C LEU A 330 -9.41 -11.50 -13.88
N LEU A 331 -10.69 -11.80 -14.12
CA LEU A 331 -11.54 -12.50 -13.16
C LEU A 331 -11.11 -13.96 -12.96
N ALA A 332 -10.60 -14.64 -13.99
CA ALA A 332 -10.14 -16.02 -13.88
C ALA A 332 -8.90 -16.18 -12.98
N LYS A 333 -7.97 -15.22 -13.04
CA LYS A 333 -6.71 -15.26 -12.28
C LYS A 333 -6.77 -14.48 -10.97
N GLY A 334 -7.58 -13.42 -10.90
CA GLY A 334 -7.47 -12.39 -9.88
C GLY A 334 -6.15 -11.60 -9.99
N GLY A 335 -5.90 -10.73 -9.02
CA GLY A 335 -4.67 -9.95 -8.92
C GLY A 335 -4.92 -8.48 -8.57
N GLY A 336 -3.89 -7.77 -8.10
CA GLY A 336 -3.98 -6.33 -7.79
C GLY A 336 -5.12 -5.97 -6.83
N GLY A 337 -5.40 -6.81 -5.83
CA GLY A 337 -6.52 -6.64 -4.89
C GLY A 337 -7.86 -7.26 -5.33
N LEU A 338 -8.00 -7.68 -6.59
CA LEU A 338 -9.21 -8.38 -7.06
C LEU A 338 -9.14 -9.88 -6.75
N ALA A 339 -10.20 -10.41 -6.12
CA ALA A 339 -10.40 -11.84 -5.94
C ALA A 339 -10.81 -12.52 -7.26
N ALA A 340 -10.34 -13.75 -7.49
CA ALA A 340 -10.73 -14.52 -8.67
C ALA A 340 -12.20 -14.98 -8.58
N ASP A 341 -12.94 -14.81 -9.67
CA ASP A 341 -14.32 -15.27 -9.87
C ASP A 341 -14.38 -16.06 -11.19
N PRO A 342 -14.09 -17.38 -11.18
CA PRO A 342 -14.10 -18.20 -12.38
C PRO A 342 -15.50 -18.33 -13.00
N GLY A 343 -16.58 -18.12 -12.22
CA GLY A 343 -17.96 -18.15 -12.69
C GLY A 343 -18.25 -16.97 -13.62
N LYS A 344 -17.98 -15.74 -13.16
CA LYS A 344 -18.09 -14.54 -14.01
C LYS A 344 -17.08 -14.55 -15.15
N ALA A 345 -15.85 -15.03 -14.90
CA ALA A 345 -14.83 -15.16 -15.94
C ALA A 345 -15.32 -15.97 -17.14
N LYS A 346 -15.93 -17.14 -16.87
CA LYS A 346 -16.50 -18.02 -17.90
C LYS A 346 -17.61 -17.33 -18.69
N THR A 347 -18.49 -16.58 -18.03
CA THR A 347 -19.57 -15.82 -18.70
C THR A 347 -19.01 -14.78 -19.68
N TRP A 348 -18.03 -13.97 -19.26
CA TRP A 348 -17.41 -12.97 -20.12
C TRP A 348 -16.58 -13.58 -21.25
N LEU A 349 -15.83 -14.65 -20.99
CA LEU A 349 -15.11 -15.38 -22.04
C LEU A 349 -16.05 -16.05 -23.04
N GLN A 350 -17.20 -16.57 -22.61
CA GLN A 350 -18.21 -17.13 -23.50
C GLN A 350 -18.81 -16.06 -24.42
N GLN A 351 -19.06 -14.84 -23.92
CA GLN A 351 -19.52 -13.73 -24.77
C GLN A 351 -18.48 -13.36 -25.83
N ALA A 352 -17.20 -13.21 -25.46
CA ALA A 352 -16.13 -12.95 -26.42
C ALA A 352 -15.96 -14.10 -27.43
N ALA A 353 -16.04 -15.35 -26.98
CA ALA A 353 -15.99 -16.53 -27.84
C ALA A 353 -17.17 -16.59 -28.83
N ASN A 354 -18.37 -16.19 -28.43
CA ASN A 354 -19.54 -16.08 -29.30
C ASN A 354 -19.36 -14.99 -30.37
N GLN A 355 -18.59 -13.93 -30.08
CA GLN A 355 -18.15 -12.92 -31.04
C GLN A 355 -16.94 -13.37 -31.91
N ASN A 356 -16.59 -14.65 -31.88
CA ASN A 356 -15.46 -15.26 -32.59
C ASN A 356 -14.04 -14.83 -32.13
N ASP A 357 -13.87 -14.28 -30.93
CA ASP A 357 -12.53 -14.13 -30.34
C ASP A 357 -11.91 -15.53 -30.09
N ALA A 358 -10.84 -15.82 -30.83
CA ALA A 358 -10.15 -17.11 -30.79
C ALA A 358 -9.32 -17.32 -29.51
N ASP A 359 -8.84 -16.24 -28.90
CA ASP A 359 -8.08 -16.31 -27.65
C ASP A 359 -9.02 -16.44 -26.44
N ALA A 360 -10.24 -15.90 -26.53
CA ALA A 360 -11.30 -16.15 -25.56
C ALA A 360 -11.75 -17.61 -25.56
N LYS A 361 -11.88 -18.25 -26.74
CA LYS A 361 -12.16 -19.69 -26.87
C LYS A 361 -11.08 -20.53 -26.16
N LYS A 362 -9.80 -20.31 -26.48
CA LYS A 362 -8.67 -21.00 -25.81
C LYS A 362 -8.64 -20.75 -24.30
N ALA A 363 -8.90 -19.52 -23.86
CA ALA A 363 -8.95 -19.17 -22.45
C ALA A 363 -10.08 -19.92 -21.72
N LEU A 364 -11.27 -20.02 -22.32
CA LEU A 364 -12.40 -20.75 -21.79
C LEU A 364 -12.13 -22.26 -21.69
N ASP A 365 -11.46 -22.85 -22.69
CA ASP A 365 -11.00 -24.26 -22.65
C ASP A 365 -9.95 -24.51 -21.56
N SER A 366 -9.17 -23.48 -21.19
CA SER A 366 -8.14 -23.56 -20.14
C SER A 366 -8.65 -23.35 -18.71
N LEU A 367 -9.92 -22.94 -18.54
CA LEU A 367 -10.50 -22.79 -17.20
C LEU A 367 -10.74 -24.15 -16.52
N PRO A 368 -10.54 -24.26 -15.20
CA PRO A 368 -11.00 -25.42 -14.45
C PRO A 368 -12.53 -25.57 -14.59
N LYS A 369 -12.99 -26.81 -14.74
CA LYS A 369 -14.39 -27.17 -15.04
C LYS A 369 -15.32 -27.05 -13.84
#